data_AF-A0A239MXT5-F1
#
_entry.id   AF-A0A239MXT5-F1
#
_cell.length_a   1.000
_cell.length_b   1.000
_cell.length_c   1.000
_cell.angle_alpha   90.00
_cell.angle_beta   90.00
_cell.angle_gamma   90.00
#
_symmetry.space_group_name_H-M   'P 1'
#
loop_
_entity.id
_entity.type
_entity.pdbx_description
1 polymer ?
#
loop_
_entity_poly.entity_id
_entity_poly.type
_entity_poly.pdbx_seq_one_letter_code
_entity_poly.pdbx_strand_id
1 'polypeptide(L)'
;MIADIAIAKDKNERVELPDQATWLINEANENEYGIDNTAVDAVGLGAGLVGDLVTEGLHPYEFMSGSAPDPAIRLPGVADIPLHFNNLRSQMIYLYSRGVELGIIKHFKGCPYLKELQKEATYHNFDITDKVLKVEGKEQIKKRLGVSPDIFDSVIMPLYVALRPVESFPDHGGGESASGTIFSGLIGSSF
;
A
#
# COMPACT_ATOMS: atom_id res chain seq x y z
N MET A 1 1.55 5.66 11.80
CA MET A 1 0.79 4.90 10.80
C MET A 1 0.83 3.44 11.20
N ILE A 2 -0.35 2.85 11.40
CA ILE A 2 -0.53 1.42 11.59
C ILE A 2 -1.21 0.94 10.30
N ALA A 3 -0.64 -0.05 9.66
CA ALA A 3 -1.24 -0.71 8.51
C ALA A 3 -1.36 -2.20 8.88
N ASP A 4 -2.60 -2.68 9.00
CA ASP A 4 -2.87 -4.09 9.14
C ASP A 4 -2.81 -4.76 7.76
N ILE A 5 -2.14 -5.90 7.72
CA ILE A 5 -1.86 -6.63 6.47
C ILE A 5 -2.46 -8.01 6.61
N ALA A 6 -3.55 -8.24 5.91
CA ALA A 6 -4.11 -9.58 5.72
C ALA A 6 -3.41 -10.26 4.54
N ILE A 7 -2.92 -11.48 4.75
CA ILE A 7 -2.30 -12.30 3.70
C ILE A 7 -3.04 -13.64 3.63
N ALA A 8 -3.94 -13.78 2.67
CA ALA A 8 -4.43 -15.09 2.25
C ALA A 8 -3.34 -15.79 1.44
N LYS A 9 -2.57 -16.66 2.10
CA LYS A 9 -1.63 -17.56 1.42
C LYS A 9 -2.13 -18.98 1.53
N ASP A 10 -3.02 -19.38 0.64
CA ASP A 10 -3.28 -20.81 0.46
C ASP A 10 -2.31 -21.38 -0.59
N LYS A 11 -1.46 -22.31 -0.15
CA LYS A 11 -0.51 -22.97 -1.05
C LYS A 11 -1.18 -24.02 -1.94
N ASN A 12 -2.41 -24.43 -1.63
CA ASN A 12 -3.06 -25.57 -2.26
C ASN A 12 -4.50 -25.31 -2.75
N GLU A 13 -5.14 -24.21 -2.35
CA GLU A 13 -6.48 -23.86 -2.83
C GLU A 13 -6.49 -22.56 -3.63
N ARG A 14 -6.92 -22.68 -4.88
CA ARG A 14 -7.31 -21.55 -5.70
C ARG A 14 -8.72 -21.19 -5.27
N VAL A 15 -8.87 -20.21 -4.38
CA VAL A 15 -10.19 -19.68 -4.01
C VAL A 15 -10.82 -19.11 -5.28
N GLU A 16 -12.01 -19.58 -5.67
CA GLU A 16 -12.72 -19.07 -6.84
C GLU A 16 -13.07 -17.58 -6.64
N LEU A 17 -13.11 -16.78 -7.71
CA LEU A 17 -13.21 -15.31 -7.62
C LEU A 17 -14.39 -14.80 -6.74
N PRO A 18 -15.62 -15.35 -6.83
CA PRO A 18 -16.73 -14.92 -5.97
C PRO A 18 -16.50 -15.22 -4.48
N ASP A 19 -15.76 -16.28 -4.18
CA ASP A 19 -15.40 -16.66 -2.81
C ASP A 19 -14.35 -15.71 -2.24
N GLN A 20 -13.52 -15.08 -3.10
CA GLN A 20 -12.51 -14.11 -2.68
C GLN A 20 -13.12 -12.78 -2.20
N ALA A 21 -14.13 -12.27 -2.90
CA ALA A 21 -14.83 -11.04 -2.49
C ALA A 21 -15.53 -11.25 -1.15
N THR A 22 -16.27 -12.35 -1.02
CA THR A 22 -16.96 -12.72 0.23
C THR A 22 -15.97 -12.91 1.38
N TRP A 23 -14.85 -13.60 1.13
CA TRP A 23 -13.80 -13.79 2.13
C TRP A 23 -13.21 -12.46 2.59
N LEU A 24 -12.86 -11.56 1.66
CA LEU A 24 -12.26 -10.27 1.99
C LEU A 24 -13.22 -9.37 2.77
N ILE A 25 -14.52 -9.38 2.43
CA ILE A 25 -15.56 -8.65 3.18
C ILE A 25 -15.65 -9.18 4.61
N ASN A 26 -15.69 -10.50 4.79
CA ASN A 26 -15.75 -11.10 6.12
C ASN A 26 -14.50 -10.77 6.96
N GLU A 27 -13.31 -10.87 6.37
CA GLU A 27 -12.06 -10.57 7.06
C GLU A 27 -11.95 -9.09 7.42
N ALA A 28 -12.41 -8.19 6.54
CA ALA A 28 -12.49 -6.75 6.83
C ALA A 28 -13.47 -6.41 7.95
N ASN A 29 -14.58 -7.15 8.04
CA ASN A 29 -15.57 -6.98 9.12
C ASN A 29 -15.04 -7.56 10.44
N GLU A 30 -14.39 -8.72 10.41
CA GLU A 30 -13.82 -9.36 11.60
C GLU A 30 -12.67 -8.55 12.22
N ASN A 31 -11.91 -7.83 11.39
CA ASN A 31 -10.75 -7.06 11.82
C ASN A 31 -10.96 -5.53 11.79
N GLU A 32 -12.18 -5.07 11.48
CA GLU A 32 -12.62 -3.67 11.58
C GLU A 32 -11.81 -2.64 10.76
N TYR A 33 -11.10 -3.03 9.70
CA TYR A 33 -10.28 -2.10 8.91
C TYR A 33 -11.02 -1.43 7.73
N GLY A 34 -12.19 -1.95 7.33
CA GLY A 34 -13.06 -1.41 6.29
C GLY A 34 -12.52 -1.58 4.85
N ILE A 35 -13.38 -2.02 3.92
CA ILE A 35 -12.99 -2.30 2.53
C ILE A 35 -12.57 -1.02 1.78
N ASP A 36 -13.17 0.12 2.10
CA ASP A 36 -12.85 1.41 1.44
C ASP A 36 -11.44 1.92 1.78
N ASN A 37 -10.76 1.33 2.78
CA ASN A 37 -9.35 1.60 3.09
C ASN A 37 -8.39 0.51 2.58
N THR A 38 -8.92 -0.47 1.85
CA THR A 38 -8.15 -1.59 1.31
C THR A 38 -7.63 -1.27 -0.08
N ALA A 39 -6.43 -1.76 -0.41
CA ALA A 39 -5.91 -1.71 -1.77
C ALA A 39 -5.83 -3.11 -2.39
N VAL A 40 -6.25 -3.24 -3.65
CA VAL A 40 -6.22 -4.47 -4.43
C VAL A 40 -5.34 -4.29 -5.67
N ASP A 41 -4.50 -5.28 -6.00
CA ASP A 41 -3.75 -5.31 -7.26
C ASP A 41 -4.73 -5.49 -8.42
N ALA A 42 -5.13 -4.39 -9.07
CA ALA A 42 -6.20 -4.36 -10.06
C ALA A 42 -5.75 -4.86 -11.45
N VAL A 43 -4.74 -5.72 -11.51
CA VAL A 43 -4.24 -6.32 -12.76
C VAL A 43 -4.73 -7.76 -12.89
N GLY A 44 -5.45 -8.05 -13.98
CA GLY A 44 -5.91 -9.40 -14.29
C GLY A 44 -7.03 -9.85 -13.35
N LEU A 45 -6.75 -10.85 -12.49
CA LEU A 45 -7.75 -11.42 -11.57
C LEU A 45 -8.28 -10.40 -10.55
N GLY A 46 -7.43 -9.48 -10.09
CA GLY A 46 -7.86 -8.47 -9.12
C GLY A 46 -8.81 -7.43 -9.69
N ALA A 47 -8.85 -7.22 -11.01
CA ALA A 47 -9.87 -6.39 -11.64
C ALA A 47 -11.28 -7.00 -11.52
N GLY A 48 -11.36 -8.34 -11.55
CA GLY A 48 -12.61 -9.07 -11.29
C GLY A 48 -13.08 -8.89 -9.86
N LEU A 49 -12.17 -9.06 -8.89
CA LEU A 49 -12.44 -8.83 -7.47
C LEU A 49 -12.95 -7.41 -7.18
N VAL A 50 -12.33 -6.39 -7.78
CA VAL A 50 -12.80 -5.00 -7.66
C VAL A 50 -14.21 -4.84 -8.23
N GLY A 51 -14.48 -5.44 -9.40
CA GLY A 51 -15.82 -5.42 -10.00
C GLY A 51 -16.90 -6.06 -9.12
N ASP A 52 -16.59 -7.18 -8.48
CA ASP A 52 -17.49 -7.86 -7.56
C ASP A 52 -17.76 -7.00 -6.31
N LEU A 53 -16.72 -6.40 -5.71
CA LEU A 53 -16.86 -5.50 -4.55
C LEU A 53 -17.69 -4.25 -4.87
N VAL A 54 -17.49 -3.66 -6.05
CA VAL A 54 -18.27 -2.50 -6.51
C VAL A 54 -19.74 -2.85 -6.71
N THR A 55 -20.05 -4.08 -7.14
CA THR A 55 -21.44 -4.56 -7.28
C THR A 55 -22.15 -4.64 -5.92
N GLU A 56 -21.40 -4.91 -4.85
CA GLU A 56 -21.87 -4.89 -3.46
C GLU A 56 -21.86 -3.48 -2.83
N GLY A 57 -21.52 -2.43 -3.60
CA GLY A 57 -21.48 -1.04 -3.13
C GLY A 57 -20.24 -0.67 -2.32
N LEU A 58 -19.18 -1.47 -2.40
CA LEU A 58 -17.90 -1.25 -1.72
C LEU A 58 -16.85 -0.75 -2.72
N HIS A 59 -15.99 0.17 -2.29
CA HIS A 59 -15.07 0.86 -3.20
C HIS A 59 -13.62 0.77 -2.71
N PRO A 60 -12.97 -0.41 -2.86
CA PRO A 60 -11.55 -0.53 -2.54
C PRO A 60 -10.70 0.33 -3.47
N TYR A 61 -9.51 0.69 -3.02
CA TYR A 61 -8.52 1.36 -3.87
C TYR A 61 -7.87 0.37 -4.84
N GLU A 62 -7.85 0.75 -6.11
CA GLU A 62 -7.11 0.02 -7.13
C GLU A 62 -5.62 0.40 -7.08
N PHE A 63 -4.76 -0.60 -6.94
CA PHE A 63 -3.31 -0.43 -7.06
C PHE A 63 -2.82 -1.02 -8.37
N MET A 64 -2.36 -0.17 -9.28
CA MET A 64 -1.80 -0.59 -10.58
C MET A 64 -0.30 -0.34 -10.60
N SER A 65 0.50 -1.37 -10.32
CA SER A 65 1.96 -1.25 -10.16
C SER A 65 2.69 -0.56 -11.34
N GLY A 66 2.21 -0.77 -12.57
CA GLY A 66 2.76 -0.19 -13.80
C GLY A 66 2.27 1.21 -14.17
N SER A 67 1.33 1.77 -13.41
CA SER A 67 0.78 3.11 -13.65
C SER A 67 1.81 4.23 -13.40
N ALA A 68 1.50 5.44 -13.87
CA ALA A 68 2.31 6.61 -13.58
C ALA A 68 2.38 6.86 -12.06
N PRO A 69 3.49 7.42 -11.54
CA PRO A 69 3.58 7.83 -10.14
C PRO A 69 2.48 8.83 -9.78
N ASP A 70 1.96 8.76 -8.55
CA ASP A 70 0.94 9.68 -8.05
C ASP A 70 1.60 10.88 -7.35
N PRO A 71 1.50 12.11 -7.90
CA PRO A 71 2.13 13.30 -7.33
C PRO A 71 1.52 13.73 -5.97
N ALA A 72 0.35 13.24 -5.60
CA ALA A 72 -0.27 13.53 -4.31
C ALA A 72 0.33 12.69 -3.17
N ILE A 73 1.01 11.58 -3.49
CA ILE A 73 1.58 10.64 -2.53
C ILE A 73 2.97 11.07 -2.10
N ARG A 74 3.13 11.32 -0.80
CA ARG A 74 4.40 11.72 -0.19
C ARG A 74 4.47 11.30 1.28
N LEU A 75 5.69 11.16 1.80
CA LEU A 75 5.89 10.94 3.23
C LEU A 75 5.52 12.22 4.00
N PRO A 76 4.82 12.11 5.15
CA PRO A 76 4.44 13.26 5.96
C PRO A 76 5.68 13.94 6.56
N GLY A 77 5.72 15.28 6.50
CA GLY A 77 6.82 16.07 7.08
C GLY A 77 8.17 15.92 6.36
N VAL A 78 8.18 15.37 5.15
CA VAL A 78 9.39 15.22 4.33
C VAL A 78 9.30 16.16 3.13
N ALA A 79 10.39 16.88 2.85
CA ALA A 79 10.48 17.77 1.70
C ALA A 79 10.34 17.00 0.37
N ASP A 80 9.91 17.70 -0.67
CA ASP A 80 9.74 17.12 -2.00
C ASP A 80 11.05 16.49 -2.52
N ILE A 81 10.90 15.32 -3.12
CA ILE A 81 12.02 14.49 -3.55
C ILE A 81 12.46 15.00 -4.94
N PRO A 82 13.76 15.27 -5.18
CA PRO A 82 14.26 15.74 -6.47
C PRO A 82 14.40 14.62 -7.52
N LEU A 83 13.62 13.54 -7.39
CA LEU A 83 13.67 12.35 -8.24
C LEU A 83 12.31 12.12 -8.89
N HIS A 84 12.31 11.76 -10.16
CA HIS A 84 11.14 11.21 -10.82
C HIS A 84 11.12 9.69 -10.64
N PHE A 85 9.93 9.09 -10.66
CA PHE A 85 9.78 7.64 -10.59
C PHE A 85 9.31 7.10 -11.93
N ASN A 86 9.79 5.92 -12.32
CA ASN A 86 9.38 5.30 -13.57
C ASN A 86 7.90 4.86 -13.55
N ASN A 87 7.40 4.46 -12.38
CA ASN A 87 6.02 4.01 -12.16
C ASN A 87 5.65 4.07 -10.67
N LEU A 88 4.37 3.85 -10.38
CA LEU A 88 3.82 3.82 -9.02
C LEU A 88 4.55 2.82 -8.11
N ARG A 89 4.89 1.62 -8.60
CA ARG A 89 5.65 0.64 -7.81
C ARG A 89 7.01 1.18 -7.38
N SER A 90 7.75 1.82 -8.28
CA SER A 90 9.06 2.42 -7.96
C SER A 90 8.93 3.54 -6.93
N GLN A 91 7.87 4.37 -7.03
CA GLN A 91 7.55 5.40 -6.05
C GLN A 91 7.29 4.78 -4.67
N MET A 92 6.39 3.80 -4.58
CA MET A 92 5.97 3.24 -3.29
C MET A 92 7.09 2.49 -2.58
N ILE A 93 7.93 1.75 -3.31
CA ILE A 93 9.09 1.06 -2.74
C ILE A 93 10.12 2.07 -2.21
N TYR A 94 10.35 3.17 -2.93
CA TYR A 94 11.22 4.24 -2.45
C TYR A 94 10.67 4.88 -1.18
N LEU A 95 9.38 5.24 -1.16
CA LEU A 95 8.74 5.86 0.01
C LEU A 95 8.73 4.93 1.21
N TYR A 96 8.52 3.62 1.00
CA TYR A 96 8.66 2.62 2.05
C TYR A 96 10.08 2.62 2.62
N SER A 97 11.10 2.51 1.76
CA SER A 97 12.51 2.48 2.18
C SER A 97 12.88 3.74 2.97
N ARG A 98 12.50 4.91 2.46
CA ARG A 98 12.79 6.18 3.12
C ARG A 98 12.00 6.37 4.41
N GLY A 99 10.75 5.91 4.44
CA GLY A 99 9.92 5.93 5.64
C GLY A 99 10.48 5.05 6.76
N VAL A 100 11.03 3.88 6.43
CA VAL A 100 11.74 3.01 7.38
C VAL A 100 13.02 3.70 7.88
N GLU A 101 13.82 4.27 6.99
CA GLU A 101 15.07 4.97 7.34
C GLU A 101 14.83 6.17 8.28
N LEU A 102 13.75 6.92 8.03
CA LEU A 102 13.34 8.07 8.85
C LEU A 102 12.59 7.68 10.13
N GLY A 103 12.28 6.39 10.33
CA GLY A 103 11.47 5.92 11.45
C GLY A 103 9.99 6.33 11.40
N ILE A 104 9.51 6.79 10.25
CA ILE A 104 8.08 7.08 9.98
C ILE A 104 7.30 5.76 9.85
N ILE A 105 7.88 4.79 9.16
CA ILE A 105 7.36 3.43 9.00
C ILE A 105 8.12 2.53 9.97
N LYS A 106 7.38 1.73 10.74
CA LYS A 106 7.93 0.78 11.70
C LYS A 106 7.23 -0.56 11.56
N HIS A 107 8.00 -1.63 11.62
CA HIS A 107 7.43 -2.97 11.70
C HIS A 107 7.11 -3.33 13.13
N PHE A 108 5.86 -3.69 13.38
CA PHE A 108 5.47 -4.23 14.68
C PHE A 108 6.03 -5.64 14.86
N LYS A 109 6.59 -5.93 16.04
CA LYS A 109 7.23 -7.23 16.33
C LYS A 109 6.26 -8.42 16.21
N GLY A 110 4.98 -8.19 16.46
CA GLY A 110 3.93 -9.20 16.33
C GLY A 110 3.38 -9.39 14.92
N CYS A 111 3.88 -8.66 13.92
CA CYS A 111 3.43 -8.79 12.54
C CYS A 111 3.69 -10.21 12.01
N PRO A 112 2.67 -10.92 11.50
CA PRO A 112 2.85 -12.20 10.82
C PRO A 112 3.85 -12.07 9.67
N TYR A 113 4.65 -13.11 9.44
CA TYR A 113 5.63 -13.16 8.35
C TYR A 113 6.67 -12.02 8.33
N LEU A 114 6.93 -11.38 9.48
CA LEU A 114 7.85 -10.24 9.57
C LEU A 114 9.25 -10.53 9.00
N LYS A 115 9.77 -11.74 9.21
CA LYS A 115 11.11 -12.10 8.70
C LYS A 115 11.11 -12.22 7.18
N GLU A 116 10.05 -12.79 6.63
CA GLU A 116 9.84 -12.92 5.19
C GLU A 116 9.65 -11.55 4.55
N LEU A 117 8.84 -10.67 5.15
CA LEU A 117 8.69 -9.28 4.72
C LEU A 117 10.04 -8.55 4.68
N GLN A 118 10.81 -8.62 5.76
CA GLN A 118 12.13 -7.98 5.83
C GLN A 118 13.08 -8.56 4.77
N LYS A 119 13.07 -9.88 4.59
CA LYS A 119 13.86 -10.53 3.55
C LYS A 119 13.46 -10.02 2.16
N GLU A 120 12.18 -10.07 1.79
CA GLU A 120 11.69 -9.60 0.49
C GLU A 120 12.02 -8.11 0.25
N ALA A 121 11.81 -7.25 1.24
CA ALA A 121 12.12 -5.82 1.17
C ALA A 121 13.60 -5.57 0.81
N THR A 122 14.52 -6.36 1.36
CA THR A 122 15.97 -6.20 1.11
C THR A 122 16.47 -6.70 -0.25
N TYR A 123 15.65 -7.42 -1.02
CA TYR A 123 16.07 -7.99 -2.30
C TYR A 123 15.87 -7.04 -3.50
N HIS A 124 15.31 -5.85 -3.28
CA HIS A 124 15.00 -4.89 -4.33
C HIS A 124 16.23 -4.04 -4.68
N ASN A 125 16.66 -4.13 -5.92
CA ASN A 125 17.64 -3.25 -6.55
C ASN A 125 16.91 -2.15 -7.35
N PHE A 126 17.59 -1.02 -7.50
CA PHE A 126 17.12 0.09 -8.31
C PHE A 126 18.23 0.61 -9.21
N ASP A 127 17.83 1.28 -10.27
CA ASP A 127 18.68 2.05 -11.15
C ASP A 127 18.16 3.49 -11.26
N ILE A 128 19.06 4.45 -11.43
CA ILE A 128 18.72 5.87 -11.63
C ILE A 128 19.36 6.31 -12.95
N THR A 129 18.52 6.49 -13.97
CA THR A 129 18.92 7.01 -15.28
C THR A 129 18.14 8.28 -15.54
N ASP A 130 18.79 9.36 -15.98
CA ASP A 130 18.15 10.65 -16.29
C ASP A 130 17.26 11.21 -15.16
N LYS A 131 17.68 11.05 -13.90
CA LYS A 131 16.93 11.43 -12.68
C LYS A 131 15.61 10.66 -12.48
N VAL A 132 15.40 9.58 -13.22
CA VAL A 132 14.28 8.66 -13.05
C VAL A 132 14.75 7.43 -12.28
N LEU A 133 14.19 7.22 -11.09
CA LEU A 133 14.39 6.01 -10.31
C LEU A 133 13.48 4.90 -10.82
N LYS A 134 14.09 3.75 -11.13
CA LYS A 134 13.40 2.54 -11.56
C LYS A 134 13.80 1.38 -10.66
N VAL A 135 12.83 0.82 -9.97
CA VAL A 135 13.01 -0.44 -9.24
C VAL A 135 12.91 -1.60 -10.24
N GLU A 136 13.73 -2.62 -10.05
CA GLU A 136 13.69 -3.81 -10.89
C GLU A 136 12.33 -4.54 -10.82
N GLY A 137 12.01 -5.32 -11.87
CA GLY A 137 10.76 -6.07 -11.93
C GLY A 137 10.73 -7.33 -11.06
N LYS A 138 9.51 -7.85 -10.84
CA LYS A 138 9.28 -9.06 -10.03
C LYS A 138 10.05 -10.28 -10.54
N GLU A 139 10.16 -10.44 -11.86
CA GLU A 139 10.88 -11.57 -12.47
C GLU A 139 12.38 -11.58 -12.14
N GLN A 140 13.02 -10.40 -12.05
CA GLN A 140 14.42 -10.29 -11.67
C GLN A 140 14.63 -10.66 -10.19
N ILE A 141 13.71 -10.21 -9.33
CA ILE A 141 13.74 -10.54 -7.90
C ILE A 141 13.53 -12.04 -7.71
N LYS A 142 12.54 -12.62 -8.39
CA LYS A 142 12.22 -14.05 -8.35
C LYS A 142 13.39 -14.94 -8.75
N LYS A 143 14.19 -14.52 -9.75
CA LYS A 143 15.42 -15.24 -10.13
C LYS A 143 16.45 -15.31 -8.99
N ARG A 144 16.51 -14.32 -8.11
CA ARG A 144 17.45 -14.29 -6.97
C ARG A 144 16.85 -14.86 -5.69
N LEU A 145 15.57 -14.58 -5.42
CA LEU A 145 14.87 -14.97 -4.22
C LEU A 145 14.31 -16.41 -4.30
N GLY A 146 14.09 -16.92 -5.51
CA GLY A 146 13.45 -18.21 -5.79
C GLY A 146 11.91 -18.16 -5.79
N VAL A 147 11.32 -17.08 -5.27
CA VAL A 147 9.88 -16.83 -5.19
C VAL A 147 9.56 -15.37 -5.51
N SER A 148 8.31 -15.09 -5.86
CA SER A 148 7.84 -13.71 -6.04
C SER A 148 7.79 -12.99 -4.68
N PRO A 149 8.12 -11.68 -4.60
CA PRO A 149 8.09 -10.90 -3.36
C PRO A 149 6.65 -10.45 -3.01
N ASP A 150 5.73 -11.41 -2.94
CA ASP A 150 4.29 -11.12 -2.83
C ASP A 150 3.93 -10.53 -1.46
N ILE A 151 4.66 -10.88 -0.40
CA ILE A 151 4.43 -10.32 0.94
C ILE A 151 4.83 -8.84 0.94
N PHE A 152 5.96 -8.50 0.36
CA PHE A 152 6.38 -7.10 0.29
C PHE A 152 5.48 -6.27 -0.63
N ASP A 153 5.12 -6.82 -1.80
CA ASP A 153 4.19 -6.15 -2.70
C ASP A 153 2.81 -5.95 -2.01
N SER A 154 2.37 -6.86 -1.12
CA SER A 154 1.14 -6.68 -0.33
C SER A 154 1.22 -5.61 0.75
N VAL A 155 2.42 -5.17 1.15
CA VAL A 155 2.60 -4.06 2.11
C VAL A 155 2.63 -2.70 1.42
N ILE A 156 3.22 -2.59 0.24
CA ILE A 156 3.30 -1.30 -0.47
C ILE A 156 1.94 -0.82 -1.00
N MET A 157 1.00 -1.74 -1.20
CA MET A 157 -0.38 -1.43 -1.62
C MET A 157 -1.17 -0.64 -0.55
N PRO A 158 -1.36 -1.13 0.69
CA PRO A 158 -2.01 -0.36 1.75
C PRO A 158 -1.20 0.87 2.15
N LEU A 159 0.14 0.85 2.00
CA LEU A 159 0.94 2.07 2.17
C LEU A 159 0.56 3.17 1.19
N TYR A 160 0.22 2.82 -0.06
CA TYR A 160 -0.25 3.78 -1.06
C TYR A 160 -1.52 4.48 -0.58
N VAL A 161 -2.49 3.71 -0.06
CA VAL A 161 -3.73 4.25 0.50
C VAL A 161 -3.45 5.15 1.70
N ALA A 162 -2.61 4.69 2.63
CA ALA A 162 -2.35 5.41 3.88
C ALA A 162 -1.60 6.73 3.66
N LEU A 163 -0.83 6.85 2.57
CA LEU A 163 -0.14 8.09 2.19
C LEU A 163 -1.00 9.04 1.33
N ARG A 164 -2.24 8.67 0.99
CA ARG A 164 -3.16 9.59 0.32
C ARG A 164 -3.55 10.74 1.27
N PRO A 165 -3.69 11.96 0.73
CA PRO A 165 -4.35 13.03 1.46
C PRO A 165 -5.78 12.59 1.82
N VAL A 166 -6.18 12.77 3.08
CA VAL A 166 -7.57 12.59 3.49
C VAL A 166 -8.32 13.85 3.09
N GLU A 167 -9.47 13.71 2.44
CA GLU A 167 -10.36 14.84 2.22
C GLU A 167 -10.73 15.45 3.57
N SER A 168 -10.63 16.77 3.67
CA SER A 168 -11.09 17.47 4.87
C SER A 168 -12.58 17.19 5.04
N PHE A 169 -13.01 16.81 6.23
CA PHE A 169 -14.44 16.71 6.52
C PHE A 169 -15.12 18.03 6.12
N PRO A 170 -16.30 17.98 5.48
CA PRO A 170 -17.00 19.20 5.12
C PRO A 170 -17.25 20.02 6.39
N ASP A 171 -16.62 21.20 6.43
CA ASP A 171 -16.65 22.11 7.56
C ASP A 171 -18.10 22.53 7.80
N HIS A 172 -18.73 22.01 8.86
CA HIS A 172 -20.01 22.52 9.33
C HIS A 172 -19.75 23.81 10.12
N GLY A 173 -19.41 24.85 9.36
CA GLY A 173 -19.37 26.26 9.70
C GLY A 173 -19.03 26.61 11.15
N GLY A 174 -17.77 26.92 11.42
CA GLY A 174 -17.43 27.49 12.73
C GLY A 174 -15.97 27.77 13.04
N GLY A 175 -15.26 28.55 12.20
CA GLY A 175 -14.17 29.40 12.66
C GLY A 175 -12.74 28.82 12.62
N GLU A 176 -11.88 29.61 11.98
CA GLU A 176 -10.40 29.59 11.95
C GLU A 176 -9.69 28.42 11.27
N SER A 177 -9.30 28.71 10.02
CA SER A 177 -8.47 27.87 9.15
C SER A 177 -7.08 27.61 9.72
N ALA A 178 -6.81 26.34 10.03
CA ALA A 178 -5.48 25.76 9.92
C ALA A 178 -5.53 24.68 8.83
N SER A 179 -5.18 25.05 7.59
CA SER A 179 -5.07 24.11 6.47
C SER A 179 -3.81 23.26 6.66
N GLY A 180 -3.94 22.16 7.38
CA GLY A 180 -2.97 21.07 7.42
C GLY A 180 -3.52 19.89 6.62
N THR A 181 -2.72 19.33 5.71
CA THR A 181 -3.05 18.06 5.06
C THR A 181 -3.10 16.97 6.12
N ILE A 182 -4.30 16.44 6.39
CA ILE A 182 -4.50 15.31 7.31
C ILE A 182 -4.20 14.03 6.52
N PHE A 183 -3.26 13.23 7.00
CA PHE A 183 -3.00 11.89 6.49
C PHE A 183 -3.82 10.87 7.27
N SER A 184 -4.29 9.81 6.60
CA SER A 184 -5.09 8.76 7.22
C SER A 184 -4.25 8.03 8.26
N GLY A 185 -4.67 8.06 9.53
CA GLY A 185 -4.04 7.29 10.62
C GLY A 185 -3.11 8.06 11.57
N LEU A 186 -3.28 9.38 11.74
CA LEU A 186 -2.63 10.16 12.81
C LEU A 186 -3.63 10.56 13.90
N ILE A 187 -3.97 9.64 14.80
CA ILE A 187 -4.43 10.00 16.14
C ILE A 187 -3.20 9.98 17.05
N GLY A 188 -2.60 11.16 17.25
CA GLY A 188 -1.59 11.39 18.27
C GLY A 188 -2.16 12.23 19.39
N SER A 189 -2.55 11.62 20.51
CA SER A 189 -2.71 12.33 21.78
C SER A 189 -1.47 12.09 22.63
N SER A 190 -0.81 13.16 23.05
CA SER A 190 0.27 13.12 24.03
C SER A 190 -0.27 12.80 25.42
N PHE A 191 0.28 11.78 26.07
CA PHE A 191 0.45 11.67 27.52
C PHE A 191 1.81 11.04 27.82
#